data_AF-A0A557SYH0-F1
#
_entry.id   AF-A0A557SYH0-F1
#
_cell.length_a   1.000
_cell.length_b   1.000
_cell.length_c   1.000
_cell.angle_alpha   90.00
_cell.angle_beta   90.00
_cell.angle_gamma   90.00
#
_symmetry.space_group_name_H-M   'P 1'
#
loop_
_entity.id
_entity.type
_entity.pdbx_description
1 polymer ?
#
loop_
_entity_poly.entity_id
_entity_poly.type
_entity_poly.pdbx_seq_one_letter_code
_entity_poly.pdbx_strand_id
1 'polypeptide(L)'
;MSIISLQVCRDTLYKYQNLIIVIGLIISFSGGSWDITFHILSQPESFFSYPHTLVYTGIFIVISIFFINIRKNISNNNPTRNDNYFILLGAVLILAAGPIDFSWHLKFGLDGLLSPPHVTLLIGWLLVGLGNLRITNNLINLTLKKKRSSKSNSVDGGDLDYQNYDKNDDELRSVNNTAENTFRKELTVIRFQLFLNLSFILLILSGFIYFFSLPFSETQHYNYNPDPLIAFFVYSLGFPFLLSCFFIRILKNYPEFDEMVLLVGSFYVIIMLLTQIVSNPFLFEYSGYYLLNIIPFVVIYFLNKVQIKNRFTQKKTLDTPSLSNDKAKKYANIQLYILYALIISISLFTICFPLNTYILNEELYGYLLYQNLVPKVYVQLFGDYFLIIISLSIVGGLLGLGLGMGKGKSAASKYNLV
;
A
#
# COMPACT_ATOMS: atom_id res chain seq x y z
N MET A 1 -30.82 -25.44 -2.19
CA MET A 1 -29.89 -24.85 -1.19
C MET A 1 -30.73 -24.53 0.05
N SER A 2 -30.42 -25.08 1.22
CA SER A 2 -31.24 -24.85 2.43
C SER A 2 -31.05 -23.42 2.97
N ILE A 3 -32.05 -22.87 3.67
CA ILE A 3 -31.98 -21.52 4.29
C ILE A 3 -30.74 -21.40 5.19
N ILE A 4 -30.41 -22.47 5.92
CA ILE A 4 -29.23 -22.56 6.80
C ILE A 4 -27.93 -22.44 5.99
N SER A 5 -27.83 -23.13 4.84
CA SER A 5 -26.63 -23.05 3.98
C SER A 5 -26.41 -21.65 3.39
N LEU A 6 -27.49 -20.93 3.08
CA LEU A 6 -27.44 -19.54 2.59
C LEU A 6 -26.96 -18.58 3.68
N GLN A 7 -27.40 -18.77 4.92
CA GLN A 7 -27.00 -17.92 6.03
C GLN A 7 -25.52 -18.10 6.41
N VAL A 8 -25.05 -19.34 6.47
CA VAL A 8 -23.63 -19.66 6.71
C VAL A 8 -22.73 -19.08 5.62
N CYS A 9 -23.17 -19.16 4.35
CA CYS A 9 -22.47 -18.55 3.22
C CYS A 9 -22.35 -17.03 3.39
N ARG A 10 -23.47 -16.34 3.69
CA ARG A 10 -23.48 -14.89 3.91
C ARG A 10 -22.58 -14.45 5.08
N ASP A 11 -22.60 -15.18 6.18
CA ASP A 11 -21.77 -14.85 7.36
C ASP A 11 -20.29 -15.06 7.08
N THR A 12 -19.95 -16.10 6.32
CA THR A 12 -18.58 -16.34 5.83
C THR A 12 -18.13 -15.23 4.88
N LEU A 13 -19.00 -14.81 3.95
CA LEU A 13 -18.73 -13.72 3.02
C LEU A 13 -18.48 -12.40 3.76
N TYR A 14 -19.30 -12.09 4.75
CA TYR A 14 -19.12 -10.90 5.59
C TYR A 14 -17.82 -10.94 6.38
N LYS A 15 -17.43 -12.11 6.90
CA LYS A 15 -16.16 -12.28 7.64
C LYS A 15 -14.94 -11.94 6.79
N TYR A 16 -14.95 -12.31 5.50
CA TYR A 16 -13.84 -12.06 4.57
C TYR A 16 -14.06 -10.87 3.63
N GLN A 17 -15.15 -10.12 3.79
CA GLN A 17 -15.54 -9.00 2.93
C GLN A 17 -14.37 -8.04 2.67
N ASN A 18 -13.72 -7.59 3.74
CA ASN A 18 -12.66 -6.59 3.66
C ASN A 18 -11.41 -7.09 2.93
N LEU A 19 -11.13 -8.40 3.04
CA LEU A 19 -10.06 -9.04 2.29
C LEU A 19 -10.41 -9.11 0.79
N ILE A 20 -11.64 -9.50 0.46
CA ILE A 20 -12.11 -9.58 -0.92
C ILE A 20 -12.17 -8.19 -1.57
N ILE A 21 -12.60 -7.17 -0.83
CA ILE A 21 -12.61 -5.77 -1.28
C ILE A 21 -11.21 -5.31 -1.69
N VAL A 22 -10.19 -5.52 -0.84
CA VAL A 22 -8.83 -5.07 -1.20
C VAL A 22 -8.23 -5.86 -2.37
N ILE A 23 -8.58 -7.15 -2.51
CA ILE A 23 -8.19 -7.94 -3.70
C ILE A 23 -8.83 -7.33 -4.95
N GLY A 24 -10.13 -7.01 -4.91
CA GLY A 24 -10.82 -6.36 -6.03
C GLY A 24 -10.22 -5.00 -6.38
N LEU A 25 -9.86 -4.19 -5.39
CA LEU A 25 -9.17 -2.91 -5.59
C LEU A 25 -7.80 -3.07 -6.26
N ILE A 26 -6.99 -4.04 -5.84
CA ILE A 26 -5.69 -4.33 -6.44
C ILE A 26 -5.85 -4.77 -7.90
N ILE A 27 -6.79 -5.67 -8.19
CA ILE A 27 -7.10 -6.11 -9.57
C ILE A 27 -7.48 -4.89 -10.42
N SER A 28 -8.40 -4.07 -9.90
CA SER A 28 -8.91 -2.90 -10.61
C SER A 28 -7.80 -1.89 -10.93
N PHE A 29 -7.00 -1.53 -9.93
CA PHE A 29 -5.88 -0.59 -10.10
C PHE A 29 -4.78 -1.16 -11.01
N SER A 30 -4.51 -2.48 -10.95
CA SER A 30 -3.57 -3.13 -11.85
C SER A 30 -4.04 -3.05 -13.31
N GLY A 31 -5.36 -3.14 -13.54
CA GLY A 31 -5.98 -2.87 -14.84
C GLY A 31 -5.70 -1.44 -15.31
N GLY A 32 -5.93 -0.44 -14.46
CA GLY A 32 -5.64 0.96 -14.81
C GLY A 32 -4.16 1.22 -15.07
N SER A 33 -3.27 0.63 -14.26
CA SER A 33 -1.82 0.69 -14.49
C SER A 33 -1.43 0.07 -15.84
N TRP A 34 -2.01 -1.08 -16.18
CA TRP A 34 -1.78 -1.73 -17.47
C TRP A 34 -2.34 -0.91 -18.64
N ASP A 35 -3.46 -0.22 -18.44
CA ASP A 35 -4.08 0.66 -19.44
C ASP A 35 -3.14 1.79 -19.86
N ILE A 36 -2.40 2.38 -18.92
CA ILE A 36 -1.33 3.34 -19.22
C ILE A 36 -0.32 2.74 -20.22
N THR A 37 0.14 1.52 -19.98
CA THR A 37 1.05 0.83 -20.92
C THR A 37 0.38 0.56 -22.26
N PHE A 38 -0.91 0.24 -22.26
CA PHE A 38 -1.68 -0.01 -23.47
C PHE A 38 -1.79 1.24 -24.36
N HIS A 39 -2.04 2.41 -23.75
CA HIS A 39 -2.00 3.73 -24.40
C HIS A 39 -0.61 4.07 -24.94
N ILE A 40 0.43 3.86 -24.13
CA ILE A 40 1.84 4.08 -24.49
C ILE A 40 2.25 3.26 -25.72
N LEU A 41 1.70 2.05 -25.87
CA LEU A 41 1.92 1.17 -27.01
C LEU A 41 1.02 1.47 -28.22
N SER A 42 0.18 2.51 -28.13
CA SER A 42 -0.80 2.92 -29.14
C SER A 42 -1.65 1.76 -29.65
N GLN A 43 -2.05 0.87 -28.74
CA GLN A 43 -2.89 -0.28 -29.09
C GLN A 43 -4.33 0.19 -29.40
N PRO A 44 -5.10 -0.57 -30.19
CA PRO A 44 -6.47 -0.20 -30.53
C PRO A 44 -7.33 -0.06 -29.27
N GLU A 45 -7.73 1.17 -28.98
CA GLU A 45 -8.54 1.49 -27.81
C GLU A 45 -10.03 1.28 -28.07
N SER A 46 -10.68 0.67 -27.09
CA SER A 46 -12.13 0.62 -26.99
C SER A 46 -12.50 0.65 -25.51
N PHE A 47 -13.74 1.02 -25.21
CA PHE A 47 -14.28 1.00 -23.86
C PHE A 47 -14.22 -0.39 -23.19
N PHE A 48 -14.04 -1.46 -23.97
CA PHE A 48 -13.93 -2.84 -23.50
C PHE A 48 -12.57 -3.47 -23.84
N SER A 49 -11.48 -2.69 -23.80
CA SER A 49 -10.12 -3.22 -23.96
C SER A 49 -9.76 -4.24 -22.86
N TYR A 50 -8.64 -4.96 -23.04
CA TYR A 50 -8.19 -5.92 -22.03
C TYR A 50 -7.89 -5.29 -20.66
N PRO A 51 -7.18 -4.14 -20.57
CA PRO A 51 -7.00 -3.44 -19.30
C PRO A 51 -8.32 -2.97 -18.68
N HIS A 52 -9.23 -2.37 -19.47
CA HIS A 52 -10.56 -1.97 -19.00
C HIS A 52 -11.37 -3.15 -18.43
N THR A 53 -11.32 -4.30 -19.09
CA THR A 53 -11.96 -5.52 -18.58
C THR A 53 -11.41 -5.89 -17.20
N LEU A 54 -10.09 -5.79 -17.00
CA LEU A 54 -9.46 -6.03 -15.70
C LEU A 54 -9.90 -4.99 -14.65
N VAL A 55 -9.98 -3.70 -15.04
CA VAL A 55 -10.54 -2.63 -14.20
C VAL A 55 -11.95 -2.98 -13.73
N TYR A 56 -12.84 -3.34 -14.67
CA TYR A 56 -14.24 -3.65 -14.40
C TYR A 56 -14.41 -4.89 -13.53
N THR A 57 -13.61 -5.94 -13.72
CA THR A 57 -13.69 -7.15 -12.88
C THR A 57 -13.38 -6.83 -11.42
N GLY A 58 -12.36 -6.02 -11.14
CA GLY A 58 -12.03 -5.58 -9.79
C GLY A 58 -13.12 -4.70 -9.16
N ILE A 59 -13.66 -3.75 -9.94
CA ILE A 59 -14.77 -2.88 -9.52
C ILE A 59 -16.01 -3.70 -9.19
N PHE A 60 -16.36 -4.65 -10.06
CA PHE A 60 -17.51 -5.54 -9.86
C PHE A 60 -17.38 -6.32 -8.54
N ILE A 61 -16.21 -6.89 -8.25
CA ILE A 61 -15.94 -7.59 -6.97
C ILE A 61 -16.17 -6.65 -5.78
N VAL A 62 -15.60 -5.45 -5.79
CA VAL A 62 -15.72 -4.48 -4.69
C VAL A 62 -17.19 -4.13 -4.44
N ILE A 63 -17.92 -3.79 -5.50
CA ILE A 63 -19.32 -3.37 -5.41
C ILE A 63 -20.20 -4.54 -4.97
N SER A 64 -20.11 -5.69 -5.63
CA SER A 64 -20.96 -6.84 -5.29
C SER A 64 -20.81 -7.23 -3.82
N ILE A 65 -19.58 -7.37 -3.33
CA ILE A 65 -19.33 -7.78 -1.94
C ILE A 65 -19.83 -6.73 -0.95
N PHE A 66 -19.61 -5.44 -1.20
CA PHE A 66 -20.06 -4.39 -0.30
C PHE A 66 -21.59 -4.28 -0.26
N PHE A 67 -22.25 -4.36 -1.42
CA PHE A 67 -23.70 -4.19 -1.54
C PHE A 67 -24.50 -5.41 -1.06
N ILE A 68 -23.99 -6.64 -1.24
CA ILE A 68 -24.59 -7.85 -0.64
C ILE A 68 -24.73 -7.71 0.88
N ASN A 69 -23.77 -7.02 1.52
CA ASN A 69 -23.71 -6.84 2.96
C ASN A 69 -24.14 -5.45 3.45
N ILE A 70 -24.74 -4.61 2.58
CA ILE A 70 -24.99 -3.19 2.86
C ILE A 70 -25.77 -2.93 4.16
N ARG A 71 -26.81 -3.73 4.42
CA ARG A 71 -27.64 -3.61 5.63
C ARG A 71 -26.80 -3.81 6.91
N LYS A 72 -25.87 -4.76 6.88
CA LYS A 72 -24.97 -5.04 8.01
C LYS A 72 -23.86 -3.98 8.11
N ASN A 73 -23.34 -3.52 6.97
CA ASN A 73 -22.31 -2.49 6.90
C ASN A 73 -22.78 -1.15 7.50
N ILE A 74 -24.04 -0.76 7.25
CA ILE A 74 -24.59 0.56 7.63
C ILE A 74 -25.39 0.51 8.94
N SER A 75 -25.62 -0.68 9.51
CA SER A 75 -26.36 -0.86 10.77
C SER A 75 -25.76 -0.03 11.92
N ASN A 76 -26.63 0.59 12.73
CA ASN A 76 -26.24 1.35 13.93
C ASN A 76 -25.44 0.50 14.94
N ASN A 77 -25.62 -0.82 14.93
CA ASN A 77 -24.92 -1.74 15.83
C ASN A 77 -23.53 -2.13 15.32
N ASN A 78 -23.16 -1.70 14.11
CA ASN A 78 -21.87 -2.05 13.53
C ASN A 78 -20.78 -1.09 14.04
N PRO A 79 -19.76 -1.58 14.79
CA PRO A 79 -18.71 -0.73 15.32
C PRO A 79 -17.87 -0.04 14.23
N THR A 80 -17.85 -0.55 13.00
CA THR A 80 -17.11 0.04 11.87
C THR A 80 -18.01 0.80 10.90
N ARG A 81 -19.23 1.16 11.31
CA ARG A 81 -20.20 1.89 10.47
C ARG A 81 -19.62 3.14 9.81
N ASN A 82 -18.88 3.95 10.56
CA ASN A 82 -18.28 5.18 10.04
C ASN A 82 -17.24 4.88 8.94
N ASP A 83 -16.42 3.84 9.13
CA ASP A 83 -15.43 3.43 8.12
C ASP A 83 -16.13 2.84 6.88
N ASN A 84 -17.26 2.15 7.05
CA ASN A 84 -18.11 1.68 5.95
C ASN A 84 -18.75 2.83 5.15
N TYR A 85 -19.00 3.99 5.74
CA TYR A 85 -19.46 5.16 4.99
C TYR A 85 -18.39 5.71 4.03
N PHE A 86 -17.10 5.65 4.40
CA PHE A 86 -16.02 5.95 3.47
C PHE A 86 -16.02 4.99 2.28
N ILE A 87 -16.19 3.68 2.55
CA ILE A 87 -16.30 2.67 1.49
C ILE A 87 -17.51 2.91 0.59
N LEU A 88 -18.67 3.23 1.17
CA LEU A 88 -19.87 3.53 0.39
C LEU A 88 -19.67 4.74 -0.53
N LEU A 89 -19.12 5.84 0.01
CA LEU A 89 -18.84 7.04 -0.78
C LEU A 89 -17.87 6.73 -1.93
N GLY A 90 -16.78 6.00 -1.65
CA GLY A 90 -15.84 5.59 -2.67
C GLY A 90 -16.46 4.69 -3.74
N ALA A 91 -17.30 3.73 -3.34
CA ALA A 91 -18.00 2.85 -4.28
C ALA A 91 -18.97 3.61 -5.20
N VAL A 92 -19.64 4.65 -4.70
CA VAL A 92 -20.48 5.54 -5.52
C VAL A 92 -19.65 6.30 -6.55
N LEU A 93 -18.49 6.84 -6.15
CA LEU A 93 -17.59 7.54 -7.10
C LEU A 93 -17.04 6.59 -8.18
N ILE A 94 -16.61 5.38 -7.80
CA ILE A 94 -16.15 4.35 -8.75
C ILE A 94 -17.26 4.00 -9.76
N LEU A 95 -18.49 3.81 -9.28
CA LEU A 95 -19.65 3.53 -10.14
C LEU A 95 -19.97 4.68 -11.11
N ALA A 96 -19.83 5.91 -10.65
CA ALA A 96 -20.06 7.10 -11.46
C ALA A 96 -18.95 7.32 -12.50
N ALA A 97 -17.70 6.95 -12.18
CA ALA A 97 -16.56 7.23 -13.03
C ALA A 97 -16.70 6.61 -14.43
N GLY A 98 -17.13 5.34 -14.55
CA GLY A 98 -17.25 4.68 -15.87
C GLY A 98 -18.22 5.36 -16.86
N PRO A 99 -19.48 5.66 -16.48
CA PRO A 99 -20.38 6.42 -17.34
C PRO A 99 -19.91 7.85 -17.65
N ILE A 100 -19.26 8.51 -16.68
CA ILE A 100 -18.68 9.85 -16.88
C ILE A 100 -17.53 9.77 -17.89
N ASP A 101 -16.69 8.74 -17.79
CA ASP A 101 -15.55 8.46 -18.66
C ASP A 101 -15.98 8.19 -20.11
N PHE A 102 -16.96 7.29 -20.29
CA PHE A 102 -17.56 7.06 -21.60
C PHE A 102 -18.12 8.35 -22.22
N SER A 103 -18.85 9.13 -21.42
CA SER A 103 -19.42 10.41 -21.89
C SER A 103 -18.33 11.45 -22.20
N TRP A 104 -17.23 11.42 -21.45
CA TRP A 104 -16.07 12.29 -21.65
C TRP A 104 -15.40 11.97 -22.98
N HIS A 105 -15.13 10.70 -23.25
CA HIS A 105 -14.52 10.26 -24.51
C HIS A 105 -15.39 10.57 -25.74
N LEU A 106 -16.72 10.42 -25.63
CA LEU A 106 -17.63 10.80 -26.72
C LEU A 106 -17.56 12.29 -27.07
N LYS A 107 -17.23 13.16 -26.10
CA LYS A 107 -17.24 14.61 -26.28
C LYS A 107 -15.86 15.19 -26.58
N PHE A 108 -14.81 14.62 -26.01
CA PHE A 108 -13.45 15.19 -26.02
C PHE A 108 -12.39 14.23 -26.56
N GLY A 109 -12.78 13.06 -27.08
CA GLY A 109 -11.86 12.04 -27.58
C GLY A 109 -11.23 11.20 -26.48
N LEU A 110 -10.45 10.20 -26.89
CA LEU A 110 -9.73 9.30 -25.98
C LEU A 110 -8.57 10.04 -25.30
N ASP A 111 -8.47 9.90 -23.98
CA ASP A 111 -7.38 10.41 -23.15
C ASP A 111 -6.62 9.27 -22.48
N GLY A 112 -5.31 9.45 -22.31
CA GLY A 112 -4.43 8.37 -21.85
C GLY A 112 -4.15 8.32 -20.35
N LEU A 113 -4.52 9.35 -19.57
CA LEU A 113 -4.25 9.36 -18.13
C LEU A 113 -5.08 10.37 -17.29
N LEU A 114 -4.80 11.68 -17.39
CA LEU A 114 -5.41 12.68 -16.50
C LEU A 114 -6.66 13.28 -17.15
N SER A 115 -7.81 12.98 -16.57
CA SER A 115 -9.07 13.67 -16.85
C SER A 115 -10.01 13.62 -15.64
N PRO A 116 -11.08 14.45 -15.60
CA PRO A 116 -12.03 14.44 -14.50
C PRO A 116 -12.65 13.06 -14.17
N PRO A 117 -13.01 12.20 -15.15
CA PRO A 117 -13.42 10.82 -14.86
C PRO A 117 -12.34 9.99 -14.16
N HIS A 118 -11.10 10.03 -14.65
CA HIS A 118 -9.98 9.29 -14.06
C HIS A 118 -9.67 9.74 -12.63
N VAL A 119 -9.70 11.05 -12.35
CA VAL A 119 -9.55 11.59 -11.00
C VAL A 119 -10.69 11.13 -10.08
N THR A 120 -11.92 11.08 -10.60
CA THR A 120 -13.09 10.57 -9.85
C THR A 120 -12.90 9.11 -9.46
N LEU A 121 -12.41 8.27 -10.40
CA LEU A 121 -12.08 6.87 -10.15
C LEU A 121 -10.98 6.73 -9.08
N LEU A 122 -9.91 7.52 -9.20
CA LEU A 122 -8.75 7.50 -8.30
C LEU A 122 -9.15 7.89 -6.86
N ILE A 123 -9.98 8.92 -6.69
CA ILE A 123 -10.53 9.33 -5.38
C ILE A 123 -11.45 8.23 -4.83
N GLY A 124 -12.29 7.64 -5.68
CA GLY A 124 -13.17 6.55 -5.28
C GLY A 124 -12.40 5.35 -4.72
N TRP A 125 -11.38 4.89 -5.45
CA TRP A 125 -10.43 3.86 -5.01
C TRP A 125 -9.75 4.20 -3.69
N LEU A 126 -9.24 5.43 -3.55
CA LEU A 126 -8.59 5.89 -2.31
C LEU A 126 -9.55 5.81 -1.11
N LEU A 127 -10.79 6.27 -1.26
CA LEU A 127 -11.77 6.25 -0.16
C LEU A 127 -12.13 4.82 0.27
N VAL A 128 -12.32 3.89 -0.67
CA VAL A 128 -12.54 2.47 -0.34
C VAL A 128 -11.32 1.90 0.37
N GLY A 129 -10.12 2.14 -0.15
CA GLY A 129 -8.87 1.68 0.45
C GLY A 129 -8.65 2.19 1.88
N LEU A 130 -8.87 3.49 2.12
CA LEU A 130 -8.72 4.10 3.44
C LEU A 130 -9.76 3.58 4.43
N GLY A 131 -11.02 3.48 4.02
CA GLY A 131 -12.08 2.88 4.85
C GLY A 131 -11.72 1.44 5.24
N ASN A 132 -11.22 0.66 4.29
CA ASN A 132 -10.84 -0.73 4.53
C ASN A 132 -9.61 -0.87 5.45
N LEU A 133 -8.58 -0.03 5.27
CA LEU A 133 -7.39 0.00 6.15
C LEU A 133 -7.77 0.40 7.58
N ARG A 134 -8.67 1.37 7.76
CA ARG A 134 -9.17 1.77 9.09
C ARG A 134 -9.87 0.61 9.80
N ILE A 135 -10.68 -0.15 9.07
CA ILE A 135 -11.30 -1.38 9.61
C ILE A 135 -10.22 -2.39 10.02
N THR A 136 -9.23 -2.66 9.17
CA THR A 136 -8.12 -3.56 9.51
C THR A 136 -7.39 -3.13 10.78
N ASN A 137 -7.11 -1.83 10.90
CA ASN A 137 -6.45 -1.26 12.08
C ASN A 137 -7.26 -1.44 13.37
N ASN A 138 -8.59 -1.27 13.28
CA ASN A 138 -9.49 -1.54 14.39
C ASN A 138 -9.47 -3.03 14.78
N LEU A 139 -9.46 -3.94 13.80
CA LEU A 139 -9.35 -5.38 14.05
C LEU A 139 -8.01 -5.74 14.73
N ILE A 140 -6.89 -5.19 14.26
CA ILE A 140 -5.57 -5.38 14.89
C ILE A 140 -5.62 -4.95 16.36
N ASN A 141 -6.12 -3.74 16.64
CA ASN A 141 -6.25 -3.22 18.00
C ASN A 141 -7.03 -4.17 18.91
N LEU A 142 -8.19 -4.63 18.46
CA LEU A 142 -9.06 -5.52 19.22
C LEU A 142 -8.42 -6.89 19.48
N THR A 143 -7.85 -7.49 18.44
CA THR A 143 -7.19 -8.81 18.52
C THR A 143 -5.98 -8.77 19.47
N LEU A 144 -5.15 -7.73 19.39
CA LEU A 144 -3.99 -7.57 20.29
C LEU A 144 -4.42 -7.26 21.72
N LYS A 145 -5.49 -6.47 21.92
CA LYS A 145 -6.05 -6.20 23.26
C LYS A 145 -6.57 -7.49 23.91
N LYS A 146 -7.29 -8.33 23.16
CA LYS A 146 -7.80 -9.64 23.61
C LYS A 146 -6.68 -10.58 24.07
N LYS A 147 -5.56 -10.61 23.34
CA LYS A 147 -4.37 -11.40 23.75
C LYS A 147 -3.77 -10.90 25.07
N ARG A 148 -3.67 -9.57 25.25
CA ARG A 148 -3.12 -8.98 26.48
C ARG A 148 -4.00 -9.26 27.69
N SER A 149 -5.33 -9.12 27.57
CA SER A 149 -6.25 -9.41 28.67
C SER A 149 -6.24 -10.90 29.06
N SER A 150 -6.20 -11.80 28.07
CA SER A 150 -6.09 -13.25 28.32
C SER A 150 -4.82 -13.61 29.10
N LYS A 151 -3.69 -12.95 28.81
CA LYS A 151 -2.41 -13.18 29.52
C LYS A 151 -2.38 -12.58 30.92
N SER A 152 -3.13 -11.50 31.18
CA SER A 152 -3.24 -10.90 32.52
C SER A 152 -4.03 -11.81 33.46
N ASN A 153 -5.18 -12.30 33.00
CA ASN A 153 -6.05 -13.15 33.81
C ASN A 153 -5.41 -14.52 34.15
N SER A 154 -4.49 -15.02 33.31
CA SER A 154 -3.74 -16.25 33.63
C SER A 154 -2.63 -16.05 34.67
N VAL A 155 -2.22 -14.81 34.96
CA VAL A 155 -1.13 -14.50 35.91
C VAL A 155 -1.68 -14.15 37.29
N ASP A 156 -2.82 -13.48 37.40
CA ASP A 156 -3.47 -13.16 38.69
C ASP A 156 -4.18 -14.36 39.34
N GLY A 157 -4.41 -15.46 38.61
CA GLY A 157 -5.04 -16.67 39.13
C GLY A 157 -4.09 -17.63 39.87
N GLY A 158 -2.82 -17.26 40.06
CA GLY A 158 -1.78 -18.11 40.63
C GLY A 158 -1.76 -18.24 42.16
N ASP A 159 -2.58 -17.48 42.88
CA ASP A 159 -2.60 -17.42 44.37
C ASP A 159 -3.83 -18.12 45.00
N LEU A 160 -4.48 -19.05 44.29
CA LEU A 160 -5.59 -19.84 44.85
C LEU A 160 -5.17 -21.29 45.16
N ASP A 161 -4.98 -21.51 46.47
CA ASP A 161 -5.03 -22.74 47.27
C ASP A 161 -4.76 -24.09 46.55
N TYR A 162 -3.60 -24.65 46.86
CA TYR A 162 -3.05 -25.92 46.35
C TYR A 162 -3.73 -27.15 46.97
N GLN A 163 -5.06 -27.30 46.84
CA GLN A 163 -5.76 -28.52 47.27
C GLN A 163 -6.90 -28.95 46.33
N ASN A 164 -6.58 -29.28 45.07
CA ASN A 164 -7.21 -30.38 44.30
C ASN A 164 -6.59 -30.44 42.90
N TYR A 165 -5.55 -31.24 42.72
CA TYR A 165 -4.88 -31.39 41.42
C TYR A 165 -4.85 -32.87 41.09
N ASP A 166 -5.73 -33.33 40.19
CA ASP A 166 -5.44 -34.51 39.35
C ASP A 166 -6.45 -34.88 38.25
N LYS A 167 -7.40 -34.03 37.84
CA LYS A 167 -8.33 -34.42 36.73
C LYS A 167 -8.61 -33.46 35.57
N ASN A 168 -8.08 -32.23 35.55
CA ASN A 168 -8.49 -31.24 34.53
C ASN A 168 -7.35 -30.64 33.68
N ASP A 169 -6.12 -31.13 33.81
CA ASP A 169 -4.97 -30.54 33.12
C ASP A 169 -5.00 -30.72 31.60
N ASP A 170 -5.42 -31.89 31.11
CA ASP A 170 -5.48 -32.17 29.67
C ASP A 170 -6.63 -31.41 28.98
N GLU A 171 -7.77 -31.24 29.66
CA GLU A 171 -8.90 -30.47 29.15
C GLU A 171 -8.54 -28.98 29.10
N LEU A 172 -7.93 -28.44 30.16
CA LEU A 172 -7.43 -27.05 30.20
C LEU A 172 -6.36 -26.80 29.13
N ARG A 173 -5.43 -27.74 28.92
CA ARG A 173 -4.43 -27.69 27.83
C ARG A 173 -5.10 -27.72 26.46
N SER A 174 -6.11 -28.56 26.25
CA SER A 174 -6.84 -28.64 24.98
C SER A 174 -7.58 -27.35 24.63
N VAL A 175 -8.20 -26.71 25.62
CA VAL A 175 -8.91 -25.42 25.48
C VAL A 175 -7.92 -24.29 25.19
N ASN A 176 -6.80 -24.24 25.91
CA ASN A 176 -5.74 -23.25 25.68
C ASN A 176 -5.11 -23.40 24.28
N ASN A 177 -4.83 -24.63 23.85
CA ASN A 177 -4.32 -24.91 22.50
C ASN A 177 -5.32 -24.50 21.41
N THR A 178 -6.62 -24.74 21.63
CA THR A 178 -7.68 -24.38 20.67
C THR A 178 -7.84 -22.86 20.58
N ALA A 179 -7.82 -22.16 21.71
CA ALA A 179 -7.88 -20.71 21.77
C ALA A 179 -6.65 -20.06 21.11
N GLU A 180 -5.45 -20.58 21.37
CA GLU A 180 -4.22 -20.11 20.74
C GLU A 180 -4.21 -20.34 19.22
N ASN A 181 -4.64 -21.52 18.77
CA ASN A 181 -4.78 -21.81 17.34
C ASN A 181 -5.78 -20.88 16.65
N THR A 182 -6.90 -20.58 17.30
CA THR A 182 -7.91 -19.65 16.79
C THR A 182 -7.34 -18.24 16.67
N PHE A 183 -6.65 -17.77 17.72
CA PHE A 183 -5.98 -16.48 17.72
C PHE A 183 -4.93 -16.38 16.59
N ARG A 184 -4.11 -17.42 16.40
CA ARG A 184 -3.10 -17.46 15.33
C ARG A 184 -3.74 -17.36 13.94
N LYS A 185 -4.83 -18.10 13.70
CA LYS A 185 -5.58 -18.03 12.42
C LYS A 185 -6.15 -16.64 12.17
N GLU A 186 -6.80 -16.04 13.17
CA GLU A 186 -7.34 -14.67 13.06
C GLU A 186 -6.24 -13.65 12.76
N LEU A 187 -5.11 -13.74 13.48
CA LEU A 187 -3.99 -12.84 13.28
C LEU A 187 -3.36 -13.01 11.89
N THR A 188 -3.27 -14.23 11.35
CA THR A 188 -2.76 -14.48 9.99
C THR A 188 -3.64 -13.81 8.93
N VAL A 189 -4.96 -13.91 9.06
CA VAL A 189 -5.90 -13.24 8.13
C VAL A 189 -5.74 -11.72 8.21
N ILE A 190 -5.66 -11.17 9.44
CA ILE A 190 -5.48 -9.74 9.66
C ILE A 190 -4.13 -9.26 9.11
N ARG A 191 -3.05 -10.03 9.29
CA ARG A 191 -1.73 -9.75 8.72
C ARG A 191 -1.78 -9.66 7.20
N PHE A 192 -2.42 -10.64 6.55
CA PHE A 192 -2.55 -10.66 5.11
C PHE A 192 -3.41 -9.49 4.60
N GLN A 193 -4.50 -9.20 5.29
CA GLN A 193 -5.34 -8.04 4.98
C GLN A 193 -4.59 -6.71 5.17
N LEU A 194 -3.77 -6.57 6.21
CA LEU A 194 -2.93 -5.38 6.43
C LEU A 194 -1.92 -5.22 5.29
N PHE A 195 -1.24 -6.30 4.92
CA PHE A 195 -0.31 -6.31 3.78
C PHE A 195 -0.99 -5.78 2.52
N LEU A 196 -2.12 -6.36 2.12
CA LEU A 196 -2.81 -5.95 0.89
C LEU A 196 -3.32 -4.49 0.97
N ASN A 197 -3.83 -4.05 2.13
CA ASN A 197 -4.30 -2.66 2.27
C ASN A 197 -3.14 -1.67 2.19
N LEU A 198 -2.02 -1.93 2.87
CA LEU A 198 -0.84 -1.05 2.78
C LEU A 198 -0.27 -1.04 1.36
N SER A 199 -0.20 -2.19 0.70
CA SER A 199 0.19 -2.29 -0.71
C SER A 199 -0.70 -1.47 -1.62
N PHE A 200 -2.02 -1.59 -1.47
CA PHE A 200 -2.97 -0.83 -2.27
C PHE A 200 -2.86 0.69 -2.00
N ILE A 201 -2.72 1.11 -0.74
CA ILE A 201 -2.53 2.52 -0.40
C ILE A 201 -1.24 3.08 -1.01
N LEU A 202 -0.15 2.31 -1.03
CA LEU A 202 1.08 2.76 -1.69
C LEU A 202 0.86 2.92 -3.20
N LEU A 203 0.22 1.94 -3.85
CA LEU A 203 -0.06 1.97 -5.28
C LEU A 203 -0.91 3.19 -5.68
N ILE A 204 -2.02 3.44 -4.97
CA ILE A 204 -2.91 4.56 -5.29
C ILE A 204 -2.22 5.92 -5.07
N LEU A 205 -1.43 6.07 -3.98
CA LEU A 205 -0.69 7.31 -3.72
C LEU A 205 0.41 7.54 -4.76
N SER A 206 1.10 6.49 -5.21
CA SER A 206 2.02 6.57 -6.36
C SER A 206 1.28 6.97 -7.64
N GLY A 207 0.08 6.43 -7.86
CA GLY A 207 -0.80 6.79 -8.97
C GLY A 207 -1.14 8.28 -9.00
N PHE A 208 -1.43 8.90 -7.85
CA PHE A 208 -1.64 10.35 -7.77
C PHE A 208 -0.40 11.13 -8.22
N ILE A 209 0.81 10.71 -7.82
CA ILE A 209 2.03 11.41 -8.27
C ILE A 209 2.18 11.27 -9.79
N TYR A 210 2.01 10.07 -10.34
CA TYR A 210 2.07 9.83 -11.78
C TYR A 210 1.05 10.67 -12.57
N PHE A 211 -0.18 10.80 -12.08
CA PHE A 211 -1.23 11.62 -12.69
C PHE A 211 -0.82 13.09 -12.87
N PHE A 212 0.00 13.62 -11.97
CA PHE A 212 0.48 15.00 -12.00
C PHE A 212 1.93 15.12 -12.50
N SER A 213 2.49 14.07 -13.09
CA SER A 213 3.86 14.09 -13.64
C SER A 213 4.00 13.47 -15.03
N LEU A 214 3.09 12.58 -15.45
CA LEU A 214 3.20 11.92 -16.75
C LEU A 214 2.60 12.76 -17.88
N PRO A 215 3.25 12.79 -19.06
CA PRO A 215 2.82 13.59 -20.21
C PRO A 215 1.82 12.86 -21.12
N PHE A 216 0.84 12.14 -20.54
CA PHE A 216 -0.09 11.27 -21.29
C PHE A 216 -1.55 11.77 -21.30
N SER A 217 -1.74 13.07 -21.14
CA SER A 217 -3.04 13.72 -20.92
C SER A 217 -3.32 14.84 -21.93
N GLU A 218 -2.74 14.71 -23.12
CA GLU A 218 -2.97 15.60 -24.25
C GLU A 218 -3.88 14.93 -25.29
N THR A 219 -4.89 15.67 -25.73
CA THR A 219 -5.85 15.25 -26.76
C THR A 219 -6.02 16.36 -27.81
N GLN A 220 -6.83 16.12 -28.82
CA GLN A 220 -7.20 17.15 -29.80
C GLN A 220 -8.04 18.29 -29.19
N HIS A 221 -8.67 18.07 -28.03
CA HIS A 221 -9.64 19.00 -27.45
C HIS A 221 -9.15 19.71 -26.19
N TYR A 222 -8.19 19.12 -25.48
CA TYR A 222 -7.58 19.71 -24.28
C TYR A 222 -6.18 19.15 -24.06
N ASN A 223 -5.38 19.92 -23.32
CA ASN A 223 -4.08 19.47 -22.84
C ASN A 223 -4.04 19.64 -21.31
N TYR A 224 -4.06 18.51 -20.60
CA TYR A 224 -3.90 18.45 -19.15
C TYR A 224 -2.52 17.90 -18.74
N ASN A 225 -1.56 17.82 -19.68
CA ASN A 225 -0.19 17.52 -19.29
C ASN A 225 0.30 18.60 -18.32
N PRO A 226 0.95 18.19 -17.21
CA PRO A 226 1.64 19.14 -16.37
C PRO A 226 2.73 19.84 -17.17
N ASP A 227 3.00 21.10 -16.84
CA ASP A 227 4.19 21.79 -17.32
C ASP A 227 5.44 20.91 -17.06
N PRO A 228 6.30 20.65 -18.06
CA PRO A 228 7.38 19.66 -17.93
C PRO A 228 8.32 19.90 -16.72
N LEU A 229 8.58 21.16 -16.38
CA LEU A 229 9.39 21.52 -15.23
C LEU A 229 8.66 21.22 -13.91
N ILE A 230 7.37 21.52 -13.84
CA ILE A 230 6.53 21.12 -12.68
C ILE A 230 6.49 19.59 -12.55
N ALA A 231 6.28 18.88 -13.66
CA ALA A 231 6.23 17.43 -13.72
C ALA A 231 7.52 16.79 -13.19
N PHE A 232 8.67 17.32 -13.62
CA PHE A 232 9.99 16.95 -13.14
C PHE A 232 10.11 17.09 -11.62
N PHE A 233 9.74 18.24 -11.05
CA PHE A 233 9.82 18.44 -9.60
C PHE A 233 8.84 17.56 -8.82
N VAL A 234 7.61 17.41 -9.30
CA VAL A 234 6.59 16.54 -8.69
C VAL A 234 7.08 15.10 -8.64
N TYR A 235 7.67 14.60 -9.73
CA TYR A 235 8.28 13.28 -9.77
C TYR A 235 9.50 13.17 -8.84
N SER A 236 10.50 14.02 -9.03
CA SER A 236 11.80 13.89 -8.36
C SER A 236 11.74 14.14 -6.86
N LEU A 237 10.81 14.97 -6.37
CA LEU A 237 10.62 15.20 -4.94
C LEU A 237 9.48 14.36 -4.36
N GLY A 238 8.39 14.15 -5.11
CA GLY A 238 7.17 13.51 -4.60
C GLY A 238 7.31 12.03 -4.35
N PHE A 239 7.90 11.26 -5.27
CA PHE A 239 8.07 9.81 -5.06
C PHE A 239 8.98 9.43 -3.89
N PRO A 240 10.20 9.99 -3.76
CA PRO A 240 11.08 9.62 -2.65
C PRO A 240 10.50 10.10 -1.32
N PHE A 241 9.82 11.26 -1.32
CA PHE A 241 9.04 11.73 -0.20
C PHE A 241 7.97 10.72 0.23
N LEU A 242 7.15 10.26 -0.71
CA LEU A 242 6.07 9.30 -0.46
C LEU A 242 6.63 8.00 0.10
N LEU A 243 7.56 7.35 -0.61
CA LEU A 243 8.11 6.05 -0.24
C LEU A 243 8.80 6.12 1.13
N SER A 244 9.64 7.14 1.36
CA SER A 244 10.30 7.35 2.66
C SER A 244 9.29 7.51 3.79
N CYS A 245 8.35 8.44 3.64
CA CYS A 245 7.30 8.69 4.64
C CYS A 245 6.48 7.42 4.92
N PHE A 246 6.09 6.70 3.87
CA PHE A 246 5.23 5.53 3.93
C PHE A 246 5.89 4.38 4.70
N PHE A 247 7.11 3.98 4.32
CA PHE A 247 7.81 2.87 4.97
C PHE A 247 8.25 3.19 6.40
N ILE A 248 8.63 4.44 6.69
CA ILE A 248 8.93 4.87 8.06
C ILE A 248 7.66 4.81 8.94
N ARG A 249 6.51 5.22 8.40
CA ARG A 249 5.22 5.09 9.11
C ARG A 249 4.86 3.63 9.35
N ILE A 250 5.11 2.73 8.41
CA ILE A 250 4.91 1.29 8.63
C ILE A 250 5.72 0.82 9.84
N LEU A 251 7.02 1.08 9.86
CA LEU A 251 7.92 0.66 10.94
C LEU A 251 7.53 1.23 12.31
N LYS A 252 7.04 2.47 12.35
CA LYS A 252 6.62 3.13 13.59
C LYS A 252 5.26 2.66 14.10
N ASN A 253 4.28 2.57 13.21
CA ASN A 253 2.89 2.32 13.59
C ASN A 253 2.61 0.82 13.74
N TYR A 254 3.33 -0.03 13.01
CA TYR A 254 3.17 -1.49 13.03
C TYR A 254 4.44 -2.22 13.51
N PRO A 255 4.94 -1.97 14.72
CA PRO A 255 6.19 -2.58 15.21
C PRO A 255 6.11 -4.11 15.39
N GLU A 256 4.90 -4.67 15.51
CA GLU A 256 4.67 -6.12 15.59
C GLU A 256 4.56 -6.79 14.19
N PHE A 257 4.59 -5.99 13.12
CA PHE A 257 4.47 -6.39 11.72
C PHE A 257 5.54 -5.70 10.86
N ASP A 258 6.80 -5.70 11.33
CA ASP A 258 7.90 -5.03 10.63
C ASP A 258 8.25 -5.70 9.28
N GLU A 259 7.84 -6.95 9.07
CA GLU A 259 7.88 -7.63 7.77
C GLU A 259 7.07 -6.93 6.67
N MET A 260 6.13 -6.04 7.04
CA MET A 260 5.30 -5.31 6.08
C MET A 260 6.14 -4.42 5.15
N VAL A 261 7.31 -3.94 5.59
CA VAL A 261 8.21 -3.17 4.70
C VAL A 261 8.67 -4.00 3.51
N LEU A 262 9.12 -5.23 3.77
CA LEU A 262 9.57 -6.14 2.74
C LEU A 262 8.40 -6.58 1.85
N LEU A 263 7.28 -6.99 2.46
CA LEU A 263 6.13 -7.49 1.70
C LEU A 263 5.53 -6.41 0.80
N VAL A 264 5.25 -5.22 1.34
CA VAL A 264 4.65 -4.11 0.59
C VAL A 264 5.59 -3.59 -0.50
N GLY A 265 6.88 -3.41 -0.19
CA GLY A 265 7.87 -2.95 -1.19
C GLY A 265 8.08 -3.95 -2.32
N SER A 266 8.18 -5.25 -2.00
CA SER A 266 8.29 -6.30 -3.02
C SER A 266 7.03 -6.39 -3.88
N PHE A 267 5.86 -6.27 -3.26
CA PHE A 267 4.59 -6.28 -3.99
C PHE A 267 4.46 -5.08 -4.93
N TYR A 268 4.88 -3.90 -4.51
CA TYR A 268 4.94 -2.71 -5.37
C TYR A 268 5.79 -2.98 -6.61
N VAL A 269 7.02 -3.50 -6.44
CA VAL A 269 7.89 -3.87 -7.57
C VAL A 269 7.25 -4.93 -8.47
N ILE A 270 6.62 -5.96 -7.91
CA ILE A 270 5.97 -7.01 -8.69
C ILE A 270 4.79 -6.47 -9.51
N ILE A 271 3.96 -5.60 -8.93
CA ILE A 271 2.84 -5.00 -9.68
C ILE A 271 3.35 -4.10 -10.80
N MET A 272 4.38 -3.28 -10.55
CA MET A 272 4.99 -2.46 -11.59
C MET A 272 5.63 -3.32 -12.68
N LEU A 273 6.31 -4.42 -12.31
CA LEU A 273 6.86 -5.38 -13.25
C LEU A 273 5.76 -5.93 -14.17
N LEU A 274 4.66 -6.41 -13.60
CA LEU A 274 3.58 -7.02 -14.36
C LEU A 274 2.86 -6.01 -15.26
N THR A 275 2.61 -4.79 -14.76
CA THR A 275 1.76 -3.80 -15.44
C THR A 275 2.50 -2.86 -16.38
N GLN A 276 3.81 -2.67 -16.21
CA GLN A 276 4.62 -1.73 -17.01
C GLN A 276 5.73 -2.41 -17.84
N ILE A 277 6.32 -3.50 -17.34
CA ILE A 277 7.47 -4.14 -18.00
C ILE A 277 7.00 -5.36 -18.81
N VAL A 278 6.33 -6.32 -18.17
CA VAL A 278 5.90 -7.57 -18.80
C VAL A 278 4.82 -7.31 -19.86
N SER A 279 3.95 -6.34 -19.62
CA SER A 279 2.92 -5.88 -20.55
C SER A 279 3.46 -5.08 -21.73
N ASN A 280 4.74 -4.66 -21.71
CA ASN A 280 5.39 -3.93 -22.78
C ASN A 280 6.36 -4.84 -23.54
N PRO A 281 6.07 -5.22 -24.79
CA PRO A 281 6.93 -6.12 -25.57
C PRO A 281 8.38 -5.64 -25.73
N PHE A 282 8.62 -4.32 -25.73
CA PHE A 282 9.95 -3.74 -25.85
C PHE A 282 10.75 -3.76 -24.55
N LEU A 283 10.08 -4.01 -23.41
CA LEU A 283 10.70 -4.03 -22.08
C LEU A 283 10.75 -5.42 -21.46
N PHE A 284 10.05 -6.40 -22.03
CA PHE A 284 9.93 -7.75 -21.49
C PHE A 284 11.27 -8.40 -21.12
N GLU A 285 12.31 -8.21 -21.93
CA GLU A 285 13.66 -8.76 -21.70
C GLU A 285 14.33 -8.22 -20.42
N TYR A 286 13.91 -7.04 -19.94
CA TYR A 286 14.44 -6.41 -18.72
C TYR A 286 13.76 -6.86 -17.43
N SER A 287 12.77 -7.76 -17.52
CA SER A 287 11.98 -8.23 -16.37
C SER A 287 12.85 -8.75 -15.22
N GLY A 288 13.89 -9.52 -15.53
CA GLY A 288 14.81 -10.07 -14.53
C GLY A 288 15.61 -8.98 -13.80
N TYR A 289 16.07 -7.96 -14.53
CA TYR A 289 16.81 -6.84 -13.94
C TYR A 289 15.90 -5.98 -13.06
N TYR A 290 14.65 -5.79 -13.45
CA TYR A 290 13.71 -4.98 -12.68
C TYR A 290 13.42 -5.58 -11.30
N LEU A 291 13.50 -6.91 -11.13
CA LEU A 291 13.37 -7.58 -9.82
C LEU A 291 14.48 -7.20 -8.81
N LEU A 292 15.61 -6.67 -9.26
CA LEU A 292 16.65 -6.16 -8.36
C LEU A 292 16.15 -5.01 -7.48
N ASN A 293 15.08 -4.33 -7.89
CA ASN A 293 14.42 -3.30 -7.09
C ASN A 293 13.77 -3.82 -5.80
N ILE A 294 13.76 -5.13 -5.53
CA ILE A 294 13.35 -5.71 -4.25
C ILE A 294 14.46 -5.55 -3.19
N ILE A 295 15.74 -5.50 -3.60
CA ILE A 295 16.91 -5.44 -2.71
C ILE A 295 16.81 -4.32 -1.65
N PRO A 296 16.43 -3.08 -1.97
CA PRO A 296 16.33 -1.99 -0.98
C PRO A 296 15.42 -2.35 0.21
N PHE A 297 14.29 -3.00 -0.06
CA PHE A 297 13.33 -3.41 0.97
C PHE A 297 13.83 -4.59 1.80
N VAL A 298 14.56 -5.53 1.17
CA VAL A 298 15.25 -6.62 1.85
C VAL A 298 16.29 -6.08 2.83
N VAL A 299 17.13 -5.15 2.37
CA VAL A 299 18.17 -4.51 3.18
C VAL A 299 17.54 -3.79 4.38
N ILE A 300 16.51 -2.97 4.17
CA ILE A 300 15.82 -2.25 5.25
C ILE A 300 15.24 -3.23 6.28
N TYR A 301 14.58 -4.29 5.83
CA TYR A 301 14.01 -5.31 6.71
C TYR A 301 15.08 -5.98 7.59
N PHE A 302 16.19 -6.44 7.01
CA PHE A 302 17.26 -7.07 7.76
C PHE A 302 17.96 -6.11 8.74
N LEU A 303 18.24 -4.88 8.31
CA LEU A 303 18.81 -3.85 9.18
C LEU A 303 17.90 -3.59 10.40
N ASN A 304 16.58 -3.53 10.19
CA ASN A 304 15.62 -3.36 11.27
C ASN A 304 15.61 -4.56 12.24
N LYS A 305 15.67 -5.80 11.73
CA LYS A 305 15.74 -7.01 12.55
C LYS A 305 17.01 -7.07 13.41
N VAL A 306 18.17 -6.77 12.83
CA VAL A 306 19.46 -6.71 13.56
C VAL A 306 19.37 -5.69 14.70
N GLN A 307 18.79 -4.51 14.43
CA GLN A 307 18.63 -3.48 15.45
C GLN A 307 17.73 -3.92 16.61
N ILE A 308 16.57 -4.52 16.30
CA ILE A 308 15.64 -5.02 17.33
C ILE A 308 16.33 -6.07 18.21
N LYS A 309 17.06 -7.02 17.60
CA LYS A 309 17.82 -8.05 18.33
C LYS A 309 18.85 -7.43 19.29
N ASN A 310 19.64 -6.46 18.81
CA ASN A 310 20.66 -5.80 19.62
C ASN A 310 20.05 -5.07 20.83
N ARG A 311 18.86 -4.46 20.68
CA ARG A 311 18.14 -3.83 21.81
C ARG A 311 17.68 -4.84 22.86
N PHE A 312 17.19 -6.01 22.44
CA PHE A 312 16.80 -7.07 23.38
C PHE A 312 18.00 -7.57 24.19
N THR A 313 19.15 -7.78 23.54
CA THR A 313 20.40 -8.17 24.21
C THR A 313 20.86 -7.11 25.21
N GLN A 314 20.84 -5.83 24.82
CA GLN A 314 21.28 -4.73 25.67
C GLN A 314 20.31 -4.46 26.85
N LYS A 315 19.01 -4.73 26.70
CA LYS A 315 18.04 -4.62 27.80
C LYS A 315 18.24 -5.73 28.84
N LYS A 316 18.70 -6.92 28.43
CA LYS A 316 18.99 -8.04 29.34
C LYS A 316 20.27 -7.83 30.16
N THR A 317 21.16 -6.93 29.74
CA THR A 317 22.42 -6.64 30.42
C THR A 317 22.39 -5.37 31.29
N LEU A 318 21.36 -4.53 31.18
CA LEU A 318 21.21 -3.28 31.91
C LEU A 318 19.87 -3.25 32.65
N ASP A 319 19.87 -3.69 33.91
CA ASP A 319 18.69 -3.66 34.80
C ASP A 319 18.43 -2.27 35.43
N THR A 320 19.20 -1.24 35.08
CA THR A 320 19.00 0.13 35.58
C THR A 320 18.66 1.11 34.44
N PRO A 321 17.47 1.75 34.46
CA PRO A 321 17.10 2.75 33.46
C PRO A 321 17.75 4.10 33.81
N SER A 322 18.82 4.49 33.10
CA SER A 322 19.39 5.84 33.20
C SER A 322 18.85 6.76 32.11
N LEU A 323 18.58 8.03 32.46
CA LEU A 323 18.02 9.07 31.57
C LEU A 323 18.93 9.36 30.35
N SER A 324 20.24 9.11 30.46
CA SER A 324 21.21 9.21 29.36
C SER A 324 21.02 8.11 28.31
N ASN A 325 20.58 6.92 28.74
CA ASN A 325 20.34 5.76 27.88
C ASN A 325 19.13 5.97 26.97
N ASP A 326 18.11 6.69 27.43
CA ASP A 326 16.90 6.98 26.64
C ASP A 326 17.14 8.03 25.55
N LYS A 327 17.98 9.05 25.83
CA LYS A 327 18.43 9.98 24.80
C LYS A 327 19.27 9.26 23.74
N ALA A 328 20.27 8.47 24.14
CA ALA A 328 21.11 7.71 23.21
C ALA A 328 20.30 6.74 22.32
N LYS A 329 19.31 6.03 22.89
CA LYS A 329 18.39 5.17 22.14
C LYS A 329 17.52 5.95 21.15
N LYS A 330 17.09 7.17 21.50
CA LYS A 330 16.34 8.04 20.59
C LYS A 330 17.21 8.51 19.40
N TYR A 331 18.47 8.87 19.64
CA TYR A 331 19.42 9.30 18.60
C TYR A 331 19.85 8.14 17.67
N ALA A 332 20.06 6.93 18.19
CA ALA A 332 20.35 5.76 17.35
C ALA A 332 19.19 5.41 16.40
N ASN A 333 17.95 5.74 16.76
CA ASN A 333 16.78 5.44 15.93
C ASN A 333 16.63 6.42 14.77
N ILE A 334 16.96 7.70 14.97
CA ILE A 334 16.87 8.68 13.89
C ILE A 334 17.92 8.44 12.81
N GLN A 335 19.15 8.09 13.19
CA GLN A 335 20.21 7.77 12.23
C GLN A 335 19.84 6.60 11.32
N LEU A 336 19.19 5.58 11.88
CA LEU A 336 18.77 4.43 11.09
C LEU A 336 17.60 4.76 10.14
N TYR A 337 16.65 5.58 10.58
CA TYR A 337 15.59 6.06 9.68
C TYR A 337 16.13 6.99 8.57
N ILE A 338 17.17 7.78 8.85
CA ILE A 338 17.91 8.53 7.82
C ILE A 338 18.51 7.56 6.80
N LEU A 339 19.18 6.50 7.26
CA LEU A 339 19.73 5.49 6.36
C LEU A 339 18.65 4.83 5.49
N TYR A 340 17.49 4.50 6.05
CA TYR A 340 16.38 3.93 5.27
C TYR A 340 15.86 4.90 4.22
N ALA A 341 15.71 6.17 4.57
CA ALA A 341 15.31 7.21 3.62
C ALA A 341 16.31 7.34 2.47
N LEU A 342 17.62 7.31 2.77
CA LEU A 342 18.68 7.36 1.77
C LEU A 342 18.68 6.13 0.85
N ILE A 343 18.53 4.92 1.40
CA ILE A 343 18.42 3.68 0.62
C ILE A 343 17.26 3.78 -0.38
N ILE A 344 16.08 4.19 0.07
CA ILE A 344 14.90 4.38 -0.79
C ILE A 344 15.16 5.43 -1.86
N SER A 345 15.74 6.58 -1.48
CA SER A 345 15.98 7.69 -2.39
C SER A 345 16.96 7.33 -3.50
N ILE A 346 18.02 6.58 -3.16
CA ILE A 346 19.02 6.15 -4.13
C ILE A 346 18.44 5.14 -5.12
N SER A 347 17.61 4.22 -4.64
CA SER A 347 16.97 3.21 -5.48
C SER A 347 15.76 3.72 -6.26
N LEU A 348 15.33 4.97 -6.05
CA LEU A 348 14.10 5.47 -6.66
C LEU A 348 14.15 5.46 -8.18
N PHE A 349 15.29 5.88 -8.74
CA PHE A 349 15.43 6.02 -10.18
C PHE A 349 15.17 4.68 -10.91
N THR A 350 15.61 3.56 -10.32
CA THR A 350 15.38 2.22 -10.87
C THR A 350 14.00 1.67 -10.52
N ILE A 351 13.43 2.03 -9.37
CA ILE A 351 12.08 1.61 -8.95
C ILE A 351 11.01 2.20 -9.86
N CYS A 352 11.16 3.45 -10.30
CA CYS A 352 10.17 4.15 -11.13
C CYS A 352 10.33 3.91 -12.64
N PHE A 353 11.30 3.10 -13.06
CA PHE A 353 11.40 2.65 -14.45
C PHE A 353 10.15 1.81 -14.83
N PRO A 354 9.56 1.98 -16.03
CA PRO A 354 9.99 2.83 -17.13
C PRO A 354 9.39 4.24 -17.13
N LEU A 355 8.35 4.48 -16.32
CA LEU A 355 7.53 5.68 -16.36
C LEU A 355 8.32 6.97 -16.14
N ASN A 356 9.33 6.94 -15.27
CA ASN A 356 10.21 8.09 -15.06
C ASN A 356 10.98 8.53 -16.32
N THR A 357 11.25 7.62 -17.25
CA THR A 357 11.93 7.94 -18.50
C THR A 357 11.12 8.93 -19.32
N TYR A 358 9.80 8.76 -19.38
CA TYR A 358 8.91 9.66 -20.11
C TYR A 358 8.85 11.04 -19.47
N ILE A 359 8.71 11.09 -18.15
CA ILE A 359 8.65 12.35 -17.37
C ILE A 359 9.94 13.16 -17.59
N LEU A 360 11.09 12.50 -17.46
CA LEU A 360 12.38 13.15 -17.57
C LEU A 360 12.74 13.52 -19.00
N ASN A 361 12.32 12.72 -19.98
CA ASN A 361 12.57 12.99 -21.39
C ASN A 361 11.88 14.27 -21.85
N GLU A 362 10.61 14.49 -21.48
CA GLU A 362 9.87 15.71 -21.87
C GLU A 362 10.58 17.00 -21.43
N GLU A 363 11.02 17.07 -20.18
CA GLU A 363 11.69 18.26 -19.65
C GLU A 363 13.14 18.40 -20.13
N LEU A 364 13.91 17.31 -20.10
CA LEU A 364 15.37 17.39 -20.29
C LEU A 364 15.79 17.30 -21.75
N TYR A 365 14.96 16.72 -22.61
CA TYR A 365 15.27 16.55 -24.03
C TYR A 365 14.18 17.06 -24.97
N GLY A 366 12.90 16.92 -24.61
CA GLY A 366 11.76 17.45 -25.37
C GLY A 366 11.51 16.81 -26.74
N TYR A 367 12.04 15.62 -27.03
CA TYR A 367 11.77 14.89 -28.27
C TYR A 367 10.85 13.69 -28.07
N LEU A 368 10.13 13.30 -29.13
CA LEU A 368 9.23 12.14 -29.12
C LEU A 368 9.97 10.84 -28.77
N LEU A 369 9.52 10.15 -27.72
CA LEU A 369 10.13 8.92 -27.22
C LEU A 369 9.48 7.66 -27.81
N TYR A 370 10.16 7.00 -28.74
CA TYR A 370 9.74 5.69 -29.25
C TYR A 370 9.98 4.56 -28.24
N GLN A 371 9.07 3.60 -28.19
CA GLN A 371 9.05 2.51 -27.20
C GLN A 371 10.33 1.65 -27.18
N ASN A 372 10.87 1.33 -28.35
CA ASN A 372 12.12 0.59 -28.49
C ASN A 372 13.36 1.37 -28.02
N LEU A 373 13.25 2.70 -27.86
CA LEU A 373 14.35 3.56 -27.39
C LEU A 373 14.29 3.84 -25.88
N VAL A 374 13.20 3.47 -25.19
CA VAL A 374 13.01 3.73 -23.75
C VAL A 374 14.21 3.25 -22.91
N PRO A 375 14.73 2.02 -23.06
CA PRO A 375 15.90 1.59 -22.29
C PRO A 375 17.15 2.43 -22.58
N LYS A 376 17.35 2.83 -23.84
CA LYS A 376 18.52 3.61 -24.28
C LYS A 376 18.48 5.03 -23.71
N VAL A 377 17.31 5.68 -23.79
CA VAL A 377 17.11 7.02 -23.23
C VAL A 377 17.20 6.99 -21.71
N TYR A 378 16.69 5.95 -21.04
CA TYR A 378 16.86 5.77 -19.61
C TYR A 378 18.34 5.71 -19.18
N VAL A 379 19.17 4.95 -19.89
CA VAL A 379 20.62 4.89 -19.64
C VAL A 379 21.28 6.25 -19.91
N GLN A 380 20.86 6.95 -20.96
CA GLN A 380 21.38 8.28 -21.26
C GLN A 380 21.02 9.30 -20.17
N LEU A 381 19.76 9.34 -19.72
CA LEU A 381 19.32 10.17 -18.59
C LEU A 381 20.13 9.90 -17.32
N PHE A 382 20.44 8.63 -17.06
CA PHE A 382 21.33 8.25 -15.96
C PHE A 382 22.75 8.79 -16.16
N GLY A 383 23.31 8.73 -17.36
CA GLY A 383 24.64 9.30 -17.62
C GLY A 383 24.68 10.82 -17.44
N ASP A 384 23.72 11.53 -18.03
CA ASP A 384 23.77 12.98 -18.21
C ASP A 384 23.28 13.73 -16.97
N TYR A 385 22.29 13.20 -16.24
CA TYR A 385 21.56 13.93 -15.21
C TYR A 385 21.49 13.24 -13.84
N PHE A 386 22.22 12.13 -13.63
CA PHE A 386 22.14 11.37 -12.37
C PHE A 386 22.42 12.22 -11.12
N LEU A 387 23.40 13.13 -11.15
CA LEU A 387 23.72 13.97 -9.98
C LEU A 387 22.57 14.91 -9.61
N ILE A 388 21.81 15.42 -10.58
CA ILE A 388 20.67 16.29 -10.30
C ILE A 388 19.51 15.45 -9.76
N ILE A 389 19.19 14.33 -10.43
CA ILE A 389 18.10 13.44 -10.06
C ILE A 389 18.31 12.85 -8.65
N ILE A 390 19.52 12.38 -8.35
CA ILE A 390 19.84 11.77 -7.05
C ILE A 390 19.77 12.80 -5.92
N SER A 391 20.21 14.03 -6.19
CA SER A 391 20.22 15.11 -5.20
C SER A 391 18.79 15.52 -4.83
N LEU A 392 17.92 15.70 -5.82
CA LEU A 392 16.49 15.96 -5.59
C LEU A 392 15.83 14.77 -4.88
N SER A 393 16.16 13.55 -5.28
CA SER A 393 15.62 12.35 -4.64
C SER A 393 15.97 12.27 -3.15
N ILE A 394 17.24 12.55 -2.79
CA ILE A 394 17.69 12.61 -1.40
C ILE A 394 16.93 13.69 -0.62
N VAL A 395 16.77 14.89 -1.19
CA VAL A 395 16.01 15.97 -0.55
C VAL A 395 14.57 15.53 -0.29
N GLY A 396 13.88 14.98 -1.30
CA GLY A 396 12.52 14.46 -1.16
C GLY A 396 12.42 13.37 -0.09
N GLY A 397 13.35 12.42 -0.08
CA GLY A 397 13.39 11.34 0.90
C GLY A 397 13.61 11.81 2.34
N LEU A 398 14.47 12.81 2.54
CA LEU A 398 14.70 13.42 3.86
C LEU A 398 13.49 14.25 4.34
N LEU A 399 12.81 14.95 3.43
CA LEU A 399 11.54 15.62 3.75
C LEU A 399 10.46 14.59 4.15
N GLY A 400 10.38 13.48 3.42
CA GLY A 400 9.48 12.37 3.72
C GLY A 400 9.77 11.74 5.08
N LEU A 401 11.05 11.58 5.43
CA LEU A 401 11.48 11.16 6.76
C LEU A 401 10.96 12.11 7.85
N GLY A 402 11.12 13.42 7.66
CA GLY A 402 10.67 14.44 8.62
C GLY A 402 9.18 14.29 8.98
N LEU A 403 8.33 14.12 7.96
CA LEU A 403 6.89 13.89 8.17
C LEU A 403 6.55 12.48 8.66
N GLY A 404 7.28 11.45 8.22
CA GLY A 404 7.17 10.10 8.75
C GLY A 404 7.51 10.02 10.24
N MET A 405 8.43 10.87 10.70
CA MET A 405 8.82 10.99 12.09
C MET A 405 7.85 11.77 12.97
N GLY A 406 6.89 12.51 12.41
CA GLY A 406 5.86 13.26 13.14
C GLY A 406 5.12 12.44 14.22
N LYS A 407 4.61 13.13 15.25
CA LYS A 407 3.89 12.50 16.38
C LYS A 407 2.60 11.84 15.89
N GLY A 408 2.57 10.50 15.85
CA GLY A 408 1.32 9.76 15.86
C GLY A 408 0.58 10.03 17.18
N LYS A 409 -0.75 10.14 17.13
CA LYS A 409 -1.57 10.38 18.33
C LYS A 409 -1.28 9.33 19.43
N SER A 410 -1.40 9.79 20.67
CA SER A 410 -1.10 9.10 21.95
C SER A 410 -1.46 7.60 22.00
N ALA A 411 -0.74 6.86 22.86
CA ALA A 411 -0.71 5.42 23.08
C ALA A 411 -2.08 4.70 23.31
N ALA A 412 -3.20 5.41 23.34
CA ALA A 412 -4.55 4.86 23.40
C ALA A 412 -5.12 4.44 22.03
N SER A 413 -4.50 4.83 20.90
CA SER A 413 -4.88 4.35 19.57
C SER A 413 -3.67 4.22 18.65
N LYS A 414 -2.99 3.08 18.72
CA LYS A 414 -1.71 2.84 18.00
C LYS A 414 -1.85 2.67 16.48
N TYR A 415 -3.07 2.46 15.97
CA TYR A 415 -3.29 2.16 14.54
C TYR A 415 -4.28 3.11 13.84
N ASN A 416 -4.57 4.29 14.39
CA ASN A 416 -5.33 5.30 13.63
C ASN A 416 -4.42 5.99 12.62
N LEU A 417 -4.23 5.37 11.45
CA LEU A 417 -3.73 6.02 10.24
C LEU A 417 -4.93 6.49 9.41
N VAL A 418 -5.35 7.74 9.65
CA VAL A 418 -5.74 8.77 8.66
C VAL A 418 -5.59 10.10 9.36
#